data_AF-A0A7J9QYM3-F1
#
_entry.id   AF-A0A7J9QYM3-F1
#
_cell.length_a   1.000
_cell.length_b   1.000
_cell.length_c   1.000
_cell.angle_alpha   90.00
_cell.angle_beta   90.00
_cell.angle_gamma   90.00
#
_symmetry.space_group_name_H-M   'P 1'
#
loop_
_entity.id
_entity.type
_entity.pdbx_description
1 polymer ?
#
loop_
_entity_poly.entity_id
_entity_poly.type
_entity_poly.pdbx_seq_one_letter_code
_entity_poly.pdbx_strand_id
1 'polypeptide(L)' 'LDKGYPSIGCEPCTRAINEGEDLRAGRWWWENDDTKECGLHMPEGV' A
#
# COMPACT_ATOMS: atom_id res chain seq x y z
N LEU A 1 -0.40 12.01 18.10
CA LEU A 1 -1.45 12.24 17.10
C LEU A 1 -1.24 11.21 16.00
N ASP A 2 -2.31 10.59 15.51
CA ASP A 2 -2.23 9.76 14.31
C ASP A 2 -1.83 10.63 13.10
N LYS A 3 -1.03 10.07 12.20
CA LYS A 3 -0.50 10.76 11.01
C LYS A 3 -1.16 10.29 9.71
N GLY A 4 -2.12 9.37 9.78
CA GLY A 4 -2.88 8.91 8.61
C GLY A 4 -2.13 7.87 7.76
N TYR A 5 -1.30 7.02 8.38
CA TYR A 5 -0.55 5.96 7.71
C TYR A 5 -1.06 4.55 8.10
N PRO A 6 -2.23 4.12 7.61
CA PRO A 6 -2.82 2.83 7.99
C PRO A 6 -2.12 1.61 7.36
N SER A 7 -1.34 1.79 6.29
CA SER A 7 -0.56 0.72 5.65
C SER A 7 0.89 1.18 5.46
N ILE A 8 1.83 0.53 6.15
CA ILE A 8 3.25 0.94 6.21
C ILE A 8 4.11 -0.04 5.40
N GLY A 9 5.03 0.48 4.60
CA GLY A 9 6.06 -0.27 3.88
C GLY A 9 7.39 0.49 3.84
N CYS A 10 8.13 0.40 2.73
CA CYS A 10 9.33 1.22 2.53
C CYS A 10 8.96 2.71 2.51
N GLU A 11 9.83 3.55 3.07
CA GLU A 11 9.65 5.01 3.16
C GLU A 11 9.26 5.68 1.82
N PRO A 12 9.96 5.44 0.69
CA PRO A 12 9.60 6.09 -0.57
C PRO A 12 8.28 5.59 -1.17
N CYS A 13 7.78 4.45 -0.68
CA CYS A 13 6.63 3.75 -1.23
C CYS A 13 5.37 3.83 -0.34
N THR A 14 5.40 4.69 0.67
CA THR A 14 4.33 4.82 1.67
C THR A 14 3.94 6.29 1.81
N ARG A 15 2.66 6.60 1.58
CA ARG A 15 2.08 7.92 1.87
C ARG A 15 0.92 7.83 2.86
N ALA A 16 0.60 8.96 3.48
CA ALA A 16 -0.64 9.09 4.24
C ALA A 16 -1.86 9.05 3.31
N ILE A 17 -3.00 8.66 3.85
CA ILE A 17 -4.30 8.66 3.15
C ILE A 17 -5.31 9.58 3.86
N ASN A 18 -6.30 10.04 3.12
CA ASN A 18 -7.44 10.80 3.62
C ASN A 18 -8.52 9.86 4.17
N GLU A 19 -9.45 10.44 4.93
CA GLU A 19 -10.63 9.73 5.38
C GLU A 19 -11.47 9.23 4.19
N GLY A 20 -11.87 7.96 4.24
CA GLY A 20 -12.66 7.31 3.19
C GLY A 20 -11.85 6.72 2.03
N GLU A 21 -10.54 6.96 1.95
CA GLU A 21 -9.67 6.20 1.03
C GLU A 21 -9.51 4.75 1.50
N ASP A 22 -9.19 3.85 0.55
CA ASP A 22 -8.84 2.47 0.87
C ASP A 22 -7.62 2.42 1.81
N LEU A 23 -7.61 1.49 2.77
CA LEU A 23 -6.53 1.38 3.77
C LEU A 23 -5.13 1.18 3.13
N ARG A 24 -5.06 0.64 1.92
CA ARG A 24 -3.82 0.47 1.15
C ARG A 24 -3.62 1.52 0.07
N ALA A 25 -4.48 2.53 -0.06
CA ALA A 25 -4.35 3.60 -1.08
C ALA A 25 -3.03 4.38 -0.97
N GLY A 26 -2.35 4.31 0.17
CA GLY A 26 -1.03 4.89 0.39
C GLY A 26 0.14 4.07 -0.17
N ARG A 27 -0.11 2.87 -0.70
CA ARG A 27 0.87 1.94 -1.28
C ARG A 27 0.55 1.75 -2.78
N TRP A 28 1.58 1.72 -3.62
CA TRP A 28 1.43 1.58 -5.09
C TRP A 28 0.53 2.65 -5.74
N TRP A 29 0.45 3.84 -5.13
CA TRP A 29 -0.46 4.91 -5.57
C TRP A 29 -0.11 5.52 -6.93
N TRP A 30 1.09 5.24 -7.46
CA TRP A 30 1.57 5.65 -8.79
C TRP A 30 1.58 4.49 -9.81
N GLU A 31 1.29 3.27 -9.38
CA GLU A 31 1.42 2.06 -10.20
C GLU A 31 0.08 1.69 -10.85
N ASN A 32 0.11 0.83 -11.87
CA ASN A 32 -1.11 0.29 -12.47
C ASN A 32 -1.84 -0.64 -11.48
N ASP A 33 -3.18 -0.61 -11.57
CA ASP A 33 -4.05 -1.35 -10.65
C ASP A 33 -3.87 -2.88 -10.71
N ASP A 34 -3.30 -3.40 -11.79
CA ASP A 34 -3.08 -4.83 -12.01
C ASP A 34 -1.96 -5.42 -11.13
N THR A 35 -1.08 -4.57 -10.56
CA THR A 35 0.07 -5.01 -9.76
C THR A 35 0.08 -4.32 -8.40
N LYS A 36 -0.64 -4.90 -7.43
CA LYS A 36 -0.78 -4.36 -6.06
C LYS A 36 -0.25 -5.28 -4.97
N GLU A 37 0.67 -6.20 -5.27
CA GLU A 37 1.27 -7.05 -4.24
C GLU A 37 2.80 -7.00 -4.31
N CYS A 38 3.45 -7.00 -3.15
CA CYS A 38 4.91 -6.96 -3.10
C CYS A 38 5.49 -8.36 -3.27
N GLY A 39 6.80 -8.46 -3.57
CA GLY A 39 7.47 -9.75 -3.76
C GLY A 39 7.52 -10.66 -2.54
N LEU A 40 7.03 -10.23 -1.37
CA LEU A 40 6.83 -11.09 -0.20
C LEU A 40 5.58 -11.97 -0.33
N HIS A 41 4.64 -11.59 -1.18
CA HIS A 41 3.42 -12.35 -1.42
C HIS A 41 3.72 -13.39 -2.49
N MET A 42 3.71 -14.65 -2.10
CA MET A 42 3.80 -15.76 -3.04
C MET A 42 2.39 -16.18 -3.46
N PRO A 43 2.15 -16.43 -4.75
CA PRO A 43 0.91 -17.06 -5.18
C PRO A 43 0.80 -18.46 -4.54
N GLU A 44 -0.41 -18.87 -4.14
CA GLU A 44 -0.57 -20.17 -3.48
C GLU A 44 -0.07 -21.32 -4.37
N GLY A 45 0.73 -22.22 -3.78
CA GLY A 45 1.18 -23.45 -4.42
C GLY A 45 2.57 -23.43 -5.05
N VAL A 46 3.39 -22.40 -4.77
CA VAL A 46 4.86 -22.48 -4.92
C VAL A 46 5.52 -23.03 -3.67
#